data_AF-A0A078BKI6-F1
#
_entry.id   AF-A0A078BKI6-F1
#
_cell.length_a   1.000
_cell.length_b   1.000
_cell.length_c   1.000
_cell.angle_alpha   90.00
_cell.angle_beta   90.00
_cell.angle_gamma   90.00
#
_symmetry.space_group_name_H-M   'P 1'
#
loop_
_entity.id
_entity.type
_entity.pdbx_description
1 polymer ?
#
loop_
_entity_poly.entity_id
_entity_poly.type
_entity_poly.pdbx_seq_one_letter_code
_entity_poly.pdbx_strand_id
1 'polypeptide(L)' 'MRGADSCNEALFSTVKLEEFVPQTHPLRPIRKWMNEALSKMDAKF' A
#
# COMPACT_ATOMS: atom_id res chain seq x y z
N MET A 1 -4.94 -43.29 5.89
CA MET A 1 -4.98 -42.28 4.81
C MET A 1 -5.32 -40.94 5.46
N ARG A 2 -4.34 -40.04 5.67
CA ARG A 2 -4.64 -38.64 6.05
C ARG A 2 -4.68 -37.85 4.75
N GLY A 3 -5.85 -37.29 4.44
CA GLY A 3 -6.04 -36.39 3.30
C GLY A 3 -5.13 -35.17 3.46
N ALA A 4 -4.69 -34.61 2.33
CA ALA A 4 -3.86 -33.42 2.33
C ALA A 4 -4.61 -32.24 2.93
N ASP A 5 -4.09 -31.66 4.00
CA ASP A 5 -4.48 -30.32 4.46
C ASP A 5 -3.79 -29.29 3.55
N SER A 6 -4.32 -29.13 2.33
CA SER A 6 -3.84 -28.11 1.42
C SER A 6 -4.64 -26.81 1.63
N CYS A 7 -4.23 -26.00 2.59
CA CYS A 7 -4.56 -24.57 2.57
C CYS A 7 -3.57 -23.86 1.66
N ASN A 8 -3.97 -23.57 0.42
CA ASN A 8 -3.24 -22.65 -0.45
C ASN A 8 -3.95 -21.30 -0.40
N GLU A 9 -3.76 -20.58 0.70
CA GLU A 9 -4.22 -19.19 0.79
C GLU A 9 -3.33 -18.30 -0.07
N ALA A 10 -3.91 -17.25 -0.64
CA ALA A 10 -3.14 -16.26 -1.37
C ALA A 10 -2.13 -15.61 -0.41
N LEU A 11 -0.84 -15.89 -0.62
CA LEU A 11 0.25 -15.35 0.21
C LEU A 11 0.34 -13.82 0.16
N PHE A 12 -0.24 -13.21 -0.87
CA PHE A 12 -0.26 -11.77 -1.07
C PHE A 12 -1.64 -11.33 -1.55
N SER A 13 -2.07 -10.19 -1.05
CA SER A 13 -3.22 -9.46 -1.59
C SER A 13 -2.74 -8.22 -2.32
N THR A 14 -3.33 -7.95 -3.48
CA THR A 14 -3.15 -6.69 -4.20
C THR A 14 -4.35 -5.82 -3.90
N VAL A 15 -4.11 -4.67 -3.27
CA VAL A 15 -5.17 -3.73 -2.90
C VAL A 15 -4.86 -2.39 -3.53
N LYS A 16 -5.86 -1.75 -4.15
CA LYS A 16 -5.67 -0.37 -4.60
C LYS A 16 -5.64 0.53 -3.37
N LEU A 17 -4.69 1.47 -3.34
CA LEU A 17 -4.59 2.43 -2.25
C LEU A 17 -5.89 3.23 -2.05
N GLU A 18 -6.62 3.50 -3.13
CA GLU A 18 -7.91 4.20 -3.11
C GLU A 18 -9.04 3.39 -2.47
N GLU A 19 -8.95 2.07 -2.54
CA GLU A 19 -9.91 1.15 -1.90
C GLU A 19 -9.57 0.98 -0.41
N PHE A 20 -8.30 1.15 -0.02
CA PHE A 20 -7.84 0.97 1.36
C PHE A 20 -7.89 2.27 2.19
N VAL A 21 -7.58 3.42 1.59
CA VAL A 21 -7.54 4.72 2.27
C VAL A 21 -8.59 5.64 1.65
N PRO A 22 -9.73 5.90 2.31
CA PRO A 22 -10.76 6.80 1.79
C PRO A 22 -10.23 8.21 1.49
N GLN A 23 -10.86 8.92 0.55
CA GLN A 23 -10.46 10.29 0.20
C GLN A 23 -10.57 11.27 1.39
N THR A 24 -11.50 11.01 2.30
CA THR A 24 -11.74 11.81 3.51
C THR A 24 -10.83 11.43 4.69
N HIS A 25 -9.88 10.50 4.50
CA HIS A 25 -9.05 10.01 5.59
C HIS A 25 -8.13 11.13 6.13
N PRO A 26 -8.11 11.40 7.45
CA PRO A 26 -7.43 12.56 8.03
C PRO A 26 -5.92 12.57 7.80
N LEU A 27 -5.30 11.39 7.62
CA LEU A 27 -3.86 11.25 7.37
C LEU A 27 -3.48 11.24 5.88
N ARG A 28 -4.45 11.30 4.97
CA ARG A 28 -4.18 11.32 3.52
C ARG A 28 -3.31 12.50 3.05
N PRO A 29 -3.28 13.68 3.72
CA PRO A 29 -2.33 14.75 3.41
C PRO A 29 -0.85 14.35 3.53
N ILE A 30 -0.49 13.36 4.35
CA ILE A 30 0.90 12.93 4.54
C ILE A 30 1.54 12.47 3.23
N ARG A 31 0.77 11.77 2.38
CA ARG A 31 1.24 11.33 1.06
C ARG A 31 1.66 12.51 0.18
N LYS A 32 0.92 13.62 0.25
CA LYS A 32 1.25 14.84 -0.50
C LYS A 32 2.57 15.43 -0.03
N TRP A 33 2.77 15.54 1.29
CA TRP A 33 4.02 16.06 1.85
C TRP A 33 5.22 15.18 1.52
N MET A 34 5.04 13.86 1.58
CA MET A 34 6.12 12.92 1.26
C MET A 34 6.50 13.00 -0.23
N ASN A 35 5.52 13.07 -1.13
CA ASN A 35 5.78 13.26 -2.56
C ASN A 35 6.49 14.60 -2.85
N GLU A 36 6.09 15.68 -2.16
CA GLU A 36 6.75 16.97 -2.30
C GLU A 36 8.21 16.93 -1.81
N ALA A 37 8.45 16.28 -0.66
CA ALA A 37 9.80 16.09 -0.14
C ALA A 37 10.67 15.25 -1.08
N LEU A 38 10.13 14.15 -1.60
CA LEU A 38 10.82 13.29 -2.58
C LEU A 38 11.16 14.05 -3.86
N SER A 39 10.22 14.82 -4.41
CA SER A 39 10.47 15.63 -5.60
C SER A 39 11.56 16.70 -5.39
N LYS A 40 11.67 17.26 -4.18
CA LYS A 40 12.77 18.18 -3.83
C LYS A 40 14.12 17.48 -3.67
N MET A 41 14.12 16.18 -3.38
CA MET A 41 15.33 15.36 -3.30
C MET A 41 15.75 14.81 -4.68
N ASP A 42 14.82 14.65 -5.61
CA ASP A 42 15.06 14.18 -6.99
C ASP A 42 16.08 15.08 -7.73
N ALA A 43 16.07 16.38 -7.47
CA ALA A 43 17.07 17.30 -8.04
C ALA A 43 18.49 17.15 -7.43
N LYS A 44 18.68 16.29 -6.43
CA LYS A 44 19.94 16.14 -5.68
C LYS A 44 20.61 14.77 -5.88
N PHE A 45 19.97 13.80 -6.53
CA PHE A 45 20.46 12.43 -6.74
C PHE A 45 20.23 11.99 -8.18
#